data_AF-A0A3C0FZ62-F1
#
_entry.id   AF-A0A3C0FZ62-F1
#
_cell.length_a   1.000
_cell.length_b   1.000
_cell.length_c   1.000
_cell.angle_alpha   90.00
_cell.angle_beta   90.00
_cell.angle_gamma   90.00
#
_symmetry.space_group_name_H-M   'P 1'
#
loop_
_entity.id
_entity.type
_entity.pdbx_description
1 polymer ?
#
loop_
_entity_poly.entity_id
_entity_poly.type
_entity_poly.pdbx_seq_one_letter_code
_entity_poly.pdbx_strand_id
1 'polypeptide(L)' 'MVLEHYISDLLYRYNCVVVPGFGAFLTQKNSAKLNVVTNTFSAPNKSIVFNRQLVSNDGLLVSYVSNAEKVSY' A
#
# COMPACT_ATOMS: atom_id res chain seq x y z
N MET A 1 15.88 2.05 -7.22
CA MET A 1 14.99 1.80 -6.09
C MET A 1 14.31 3.12 -5.72
N VAL A 2 13.30 3.52 -6.49
CA VAL A 2 12.60 4.83 -6.34
C VAL A 2 11.09 4.60 -6.30
N LEU A 3 10.59 3.74 -7.19
CA LEU A 3 9.17 3.38 -7.27
C LEU A 3 8.63 2.71 -5.99
N GLU A 4 9.41 1.83 -5.37
CA GLU A 4 9.01 1.15 -4.13
C GLU A 4 8.85 2.12 -2.95
N HIS A 5 9.61 3.21 -2.93
CA HIS A 5 9.47 4.25 -1.90
C HIS A 5 8.15 4.98 -2.05
N TYR A 6 7.80 5.36 -3.29
CA TYR A 6 6.51 6.00 -3.57
C TYR A 6 5.32 5.08 -3.26
N ILE A 7 5.42 3.80 -3.61
CA ILE A 7 4.39 2.82 -3.24
C ILE A 7 4.26 2.72 -1.72
N SER A 8 5.37 2.59 -1.00
CA SER A 8 5.38 2.53 0.46
C SER A 8 4.76 3.77 1.10
N ASP A 9 5.18 4.96 0.67
CA ASP A 9 4.69 6.25 1.18
C ASP A 9 3.18 6.40 0.97
N LEU A 10 2.69 6.00 -0.20
CA LEU A 10 1.26 6.01 -0.50
C LEU A 10 0.51 4.97 0.34
N LEU A 11 1.05 3.76 0.57
CA LEU A 11 0.40 2.73 1.40
C LEU A 11 0.32 3.09 2.89
N TYR A 12 1.14 4.04 3.38
CA TYR A 12 0.94 4.61 4.71
C TYR A 12 -0.32 5.48 4.80
N ARG A 13 -0.70 6.16 3.70
CA ARG A 13 -1.84 7.11 3.67
C ARG A 13 -3.12 6.50 3.11
N TYR A 14 -2.98 5.61 2.14
CA TYR A 14 -4.07 5.01 1.37
C TYR A 14 -4.11 3.50 1.58
N ASN A 15 -5.25 2.89 1.22
CA ASN A 15 -5.46 1.46 1.37
C ASN A 15 -5.22 0.65 0.09
N CYS A 16 -5.09 1.34 -1.06
CA CYS A 16 -4.88 0.75 -2.36
C CYS A 16 -3.91 1.63 -3.14
N VAL A 17 -2.90 1.03 -3.77
CA VAL A 17 -2.02 1.69 -4.73
C VAL A 17 -1.91 0.81 -5.96
N VAL A 18 -2.34 1.33 -7.11
CA VAL A 18 -2.31 0.62 -8.38
C VAL A 18 -1.04 0.97 -9.14
N VAL A 19 -0.33 -0.05 -9.60
CA VAL A 19 0.82 0.05 -10.48
C VAL A 19 0.36 -0.31 -11.90
N PRO A 20 0.32 0.66 -12.83
CA PRO A 20 -0.17 0.45 -14.18
C PRO A 20 0.55 -0.71 -14.88
N GLY A 21 -0.21 -1.62 -15.49
CA GLY A 21 0.33 -2.80 -16.18
C GLY A 21 0.87 -3.91 -15.27
N PHE A 22 0.83 -3.74 -13.95
CA PHE A 22 1.37 -4.71 -12.99
C PHE A 22 0.29 -5.28 -12.05
N GLY A 23 -0.50 -4.43 -11.42
CA GLY A 23 -1.53 -4.82 -10.44
C GLY A 23 -1.66 -3.81 -9.31
N ALA A 24 -2.24 -4.20 -8.18
CA ALA A 24 -2.45 -3.31 -7.04
C ALA A 24 -1.92 -3.90 -5.73
N PHE A 25 -1.33 -3.02 -4.90
CA PHE A 25 -1.05 -3.30 -3.51
C PHE A 25 -2.20 -2.80 -2.65
N LEU A 26 -2.76 -3.70 -1.85
CA LEU A 26 -3.87 -3.46 -0.95
C LEU A 26 -3.38 -3.62 0.47
N THR A 27 -3.88 -2.78 1.37
CA THR A 27 -3.58 -2.90 2.79
C THR A 27 -4.83 -3.25 3.58
N GLN A 28 -4.69 -4.15 4.54
CA GLN A 28 -5.75 -4.50 5.48
C GLN A 28 -5.30 -4.17 6.89
N LYS A 29 -6.11 -3.39 7.60
CA LYS A 29 -5.87 -3.09 9.01
C LYS A 29 -6.27 -4.30 9.86
N ASN A 30 -5.34 -4.77 10.68
CA ASN A 30 -5.57 -5.78 11.68
C ASN A 30 -5.59 -5.13 13.06
N SER A 31 -6.69 -5.31 13.79
CA SER A 31 -6.79 -4.87 15.18
C SER A 31 -5.83 -5.63 16.09
N ALA A 32 -5.54 -5.06 17.26
CA ALA A 32 -4.79 -5.75 18.30
C ALA A 32 -5.46 -7.08 18.66
N LYS A 33 -4.67 -8.09 18.99
CA LYS A 33 -5.16 -9.42 19.37
C LYS A 33 -4.50 -9.87 20.66
N LEU A 34 -5.29 -10.43 21.57
CA LEU A 34 -4.80 -11.14 22.74
C LEU A 34 -4.56 -12.61 22.34
N ASN A 35 -3.35 -13.11 22.56
CA ASN A 35 -3.07 -14.53 22.54
C ASN A 35 -3.31 -15.08 23.95
N VAL A 36 -4.42 -15.81 24.13
CA VAL A 36 -4.83 -16.38 25.41
C VAL A 36 -3.93 -17.54 25.88
N VAL A 37 -3.21 -18.20 24.98
CA VAL A 37 -2.31 -19.31 25.32
C VAL A 37 -1.02 -18.79 25.93
N THR A 38 -0.48 -17.70 25.36
CA THR A 38 0.79 -17.11 25.81
C THR A 38 0.60 -15.92 26.73
N ASN A 39 -0.65 -15.47 26.96
CA ASN A 39 -0.99 -14.24 27.68
C ASN A 39 -0.28 -12.98 27.13
N THR A 40 -0.14 -12.89 25.81
CA THR A 40 0.54 -11.76 25.16
C THR A 40 -0.39 -10.98 24.23
N PHE A 41 -0.13 -9.67 24.12
CA PHE A 41 -0.82 -8.81 23.17
C PHE A 41 0.01 -8.64 21.89
N SER A 42 -0.64 -8.81 20.75
CA SER A 42 -0.12 -8.39 19.46
C SER A 42 -0.67 -6.99 19.14
N ALA A 43 0.22 -6.06 18.82
CA ALA A 43 -0.17 -4.70 18.44
C ALA A 43 -0.99 -4.66 17.14
N PRO A 44 -1.83 -3.63 16.94
CA PRO A 44 -2.48 -3.41 15.65
C PRO A 44 -1.42 -3.27 14.55
N ASN A 45 -1.69 -3.85 13.39
CA ASN A 45 -0.78 -3.78 12.25
C ASN A 45 -1.56 -3.60 10.94
N LYS A 46 -0.82 -3.36 9.86
CA LYS A 46 -1.37 -3.24 8.51
C LYS A 46 -0.70 -4.32 7.65
N SER A 47 -1.46 -5.32 7.21
CA SER A 47 -0.95 -6.34 6.28
C SER A 47 -1.08 -5.86 4.85
N ILE A 48 -0.14 -6.23 3.98
CA ILE A 48 -0.13 -5.88 2.57
C ILE A 48 -0.43 -7.14 1.75
N VAL A 49 -1.31 -7.01 0.76
CA VAL A 49 -1.69 -8.07 -0.18
C VAL A 49 -1.53 -7.52 -1.60
N PHE A 50 -1.00 -8.33 -2.50
CA PHE A 50 -0.91 -8.00 -3.91
C PHE A 50 -2.04 -8.64 -4.70
N ASN A 51 -2.73 -7.86 -5.54
CA ASN A 51 -3.74 -8.34 -6.47
C ASN A 51 -3.35 -7.96 -7.90
N ARG A 52 -2.96 -8.96 -8.70
CA ARG A 52 -2.57 -8.78 -10.11
C ARG A 52 -3.74 -8.43 -11.04
N GLN A 53 -4.96 -8.81 -10.68
CA GLN A 53 -6.14 -8.57 -11.53
C GLN A 53 -6.65 -7.13 -11.42
N LEU A 54 -6.33 -6.44 -10.32
CA LEU A 54 -6.75 -5.06 -10.10
C LEU A 54 -5.80 -4.11 -10.83
N VAL A 55 -6.13 -3.76 -12.06
CA VAL A 55 -5.33 -2.90 -12.95
C VAL A 55 -5.99 -1.54 -13.23
N SER A 56 -7.15 -1.28 -12.62
CA SER A 56 -7.86 0.00 -12.78
C SER A 56 -7.06 1.13 -12.16
N ASN A 57 -6.37 1.91 -13.00
CA ASN A 57 -5.53 3.02 -12.58
C ASN A 57 -6.37 4.28 -12.35
N ASP A 58 -6.40 4.78 -11.11
CA ASP A 58 -7.02 6.04 -10.72
C ASP A 58 -6.07 7.25 -10.83
N GLY A 59 -4.84 7.02 -11.30
CA GLY A 59 -3.82 8.05 -11.47
C GLY A 59 -3.08 8.40 -10.17
N LEU A 60 -3.38 7.77 -9.03
CA LEU A 60 -2.77 8.12 -7.73
C LEU A 60 -1.24 8.00 -7.76
N LEU A 61 -0.74 6.82 -8.14
CA LEU A 61 0.70 6.57 -8.16
C LEU A 61 1.40 7.48 -9.19
N VAL A 62 0.83 7.56 -10.40
CA VAL A 62 1.43 8.31 -11.52
C VAL A 62 1.50 9.80 -11.17
N SER A 63 0.41 10.38 -10.66
CA SER A 63 0.39 11.80 -10.24
C SER A 63 1.34 12.08 -9.09
N TYR A 64 1.51 11.16 -8.15
CA TYR A 64 2.46 11.30 -7.05
C TYR A 64 3.91 11.32 -7.55
N VAL A 65 4.27 10.41 -8.45
CA VAL A 65 5.61 10.36 -9.06
C VAL A 65 5.88 11.60 -9.91
N SER A 66 4.94 12.00 -10.78
CA SER A 66 5.10 13.20 -11.62
C SER A 66 5.38 14.46 -10.80
N ASN A 67 4.65 14.63 -9.68
CA ASN A 67 4.89 15.74 -8.76
C ASN A 67 6.23 15.65 -8.03
N ALA A 68 6.63 14.46 -7.57
CA ALA A 68 7.88 14.26 -6.86
C ALA A 68 9.11 14.50 -7.76
N GLU A 69 9.04 14.05 -9.01
CA GLU A 69 10.12 14.14 -10.00
C GLU A 69 10.07 15.42 -10.85
N LYS A 70 9.04 16.28 -10.65
CA LYS A 70 8.81 17.51 -11.42
C LYS A 70 8.72 17.28 -12.94
N VAL A 71 8.08 16.18 -13.33
CA VAL A 71 7.81 15.82 -14.73
C VAL A 71 6.31 15.94 -15.00
N SER A 72 5.93 16.12 -16.27
CA SER A 72 4.52 16.11 -16.64
C SER A 72 3.88 14.75 -16.33
N TYR A 73 2.59 14.76 -16.03
CA TYR A 73 1.73 13.60 -16.11
C TYR A 73 1.55 13.17 -17.58
#